data_AF-A0A915ZZ93-F1
#
_entry.id   AF-A0A915ZZ93-F1
#
_cell.length_a   1.000
_cell.length_b   1.000
_cell.length_c   1.000
_cell.angle_alpha   90.00
_cell.angle_beta   90.00
_cell.angle_gamma   90.00
#
_symmetry.space_group_name_H-M   'P 1'
#
loop_
_entity.id
_entity.type
_entity.pdbx_description
1 polymer ?
#
loop_
_entity_poly.entity_id
_entity_poly.type
_entity_poly.pdbx_seq_one_letter_code
_entity_poly.pdbx_strand_id
1 'polypeptide(L)'
;MSTYPASNIIVLNQNEKIPVFKISFGENFQASVESIHSATKAANFYLQIKKPNTQARLSGVHVFCLNIEQLYENKRVYVFNEQLAVNFTNTAAKYFHSDDCPTLQKICFTVQDKNFQASFGNQNKEKENQ
;
A
#
# COMPACT_ATOMS: atom_id res chain seq x y z
N MET A 1 29.27 2.49 -5.40
CA MET A 1 27.82 2.52 -5.74
C MET A 1 27.16 1.31 -5.09
N SER A 2 26.25 1.50 -4.14
CA SER A 2 25.52 0.39 -3.50
C SER A 2 24.27 0.11 -4.32
N THR A 3 24.28 -0.97 -5.11
CA THR A 3 23.10 -1.46 -5.83
C THR A 3 22.15 -2.10 -4.82
N TYR A 4 21.15 -1.34 -4.38
CA TYR A 4 20.07 -1.86 -3.55
C TYR A 4 19.26 -2.89 -4.35
N PRO A 5 18.99 -4.09 -3.82
CA PRO A 5 18.07 -5.01 -4.47
C PRO A 5 16.69 -4.36 -4.49
N ALA A 6 16.09 -4.24 -5.68
CA ALA A 6 14.73 -3.77 -5.89
C ALA A 6 13.79 -4.52 -4.94
N SER A 7 13.36 -3.85 -3.87
CA SER A 7 12.48 -4.42 -2.85
C SER A 7 11.19 -3.62 -2.89
N ASN A 8 10.13 -4.33 -3.25
CA ASN A 8 8.81 -3.80 -3.51
C ASN A 8 8.10 -3.48 -2.19
N ILE A 9 7.70 -2.22 -2.05
CA ILE A 9 6.71 -1.69 -1.10
C ILE A 9 7.07 -1.82 0.40
N ILE A 10 7.20 -0.67 1.02
CA ILE A 10 7.46 -0.49 2.45
C ILE A 10 6.21 0.12 3.07
N VAL A 11 5.60 -0.60 4.02
CA VAL A 11 4.35 -0.18 4.66
C VAL A 11 4.62 0.25 6.09
N LEU A 12 4.25 1.49 6.40
CA LEU A 12 4.12 1.98 7.77
C LEU A 12 2.68 1.74 8.22
N ASN A 13 2.45 0.70 9.01
CA ASN A 13 1.13 0.49 9.60
C ASN A 13 0.97 1.46 10.78
N GLN A 14 0.07 2.43 10.66
CA GLN A 14 -0.26 3.42 11.69
C GLN A 14 -1.58 3.10 12.42
N ASN A 15 -2.19 1.95 12.15
CA ASN A 15 -3.49 1.58 12.72
C ASN A 15 -3.37 0.97 14.13
N GLU A 16 -2.16 0.87 14.70
CA GLU A 16 -1.92 0.43 16.07
C GLU A 16 -1.22 1.53 16.90
N LYS A 17 -1.36 1.46 18.24
CA LYS A 17 -0.66 2.37 19.17
C LYS A 17 0.87 2.34 19.01
N ILE A 18 1.41 1.34 18.31
CA ILE A 18 2.85 1.14 18.08
C ILE A 18 3.08 1.04 16.57
N PRO A 19 4.00 1.84 15.98
CA PRO A 19 4.30 1.75 14.56
C PRO A 19 5.01 0.41 14.24
N VAL A 20 4.53 -0.27 13.20
CA VAL A 20 5.17 -1.48 12.66
C VAL A 20 5.89 -1.15 11.36
N PHE A 21 7.20 -1.41 11.34
CA PHE A 21 8.06 -1.28 10.16
C PHE A 21 8.09 -2.61 9.41
N LYS A 22 7.38 -2.71 8.28
CA LYS A 22 7.25 -3.94 7.49
C LYS A 22 7.90 -3.85 6.11
N ILE A 23 8.66 -4.89 5.74
CA ILE A 23 9.22 -5.10 4.40
C ILE A 23 8.68 -6.42 3.86
N SER A 24 7.93 -6.36 2.76
CA SER A 24 7.38 -7.54 2.09
C SER A 24 8.20 -7.87 0.83
N PHE A 25 8.40 -9.15 0.52
CA PHE A 25 9.27 -9.60 -0.58
C PHE A 25 8.88 -10.99 -1.09
N GLY A 26 9.49 -11.41 -2.22
CA GLY A 26 9.15 -12.65 -2.93
C GLY A 26 8.04 -12.46 -3.96
N GLU A 27 7.72 -13.51 -4.70
CA GLU A 27 6.59 -13.51 -5.63
C GLU A 27 5.29 -13.19 -4.88
N ASN A 28 4.49 -12.28 -5.43
CA ASN A 28 3.22 -11.83 -4.85
C ASN A 28 3.30 -11.40 -3.38
N PHE A 29 4.47 -10.94 -2.90
CA PHE A 29 4.67 -10.47 -1.52
C PHE A 29 4.37 -11.53 -0.43
N GLN A 30 4.54 -12.80 -0.77
CA GLN A 30 4.22 -13.91 0.14
C GLN A 30 5.08 -13.99 1.41
N ALA A 31 6.23 -13.30 1.44
CA ALA A 31 7.12 -13.24 2.61
C ALA A 31 7.23 -11.82 3.15
N SER A 32 7.44 -11.68 4.46
CA SER A 32 7.70 -10.38 5.07
C SER A 32 8.58 -10.45 6.30
N VAL A 33 9.27 -9.35 6.58
CA VAL A 33 9.91 -9.09 7.88
C VAL A 33 9.37 -7.82 8.49
N GLU A 34 9.29 -7.81 9.81
CA GLU A 34 8.67 -6.75 10.56
C GLU A 34 9.53 -6.36 11.76
N SER A 35 9.42 -5.11 12.18
CA SER A 35 9.94 -4.66 13.47
C SER A 35 9.07 -3.59 14.06
N ILE A 36 8.78 -3.70 15.35
CA ILE A 36 8.13 -2.64 16.14
C ILE A 36 9.14 -1.65 16.74
N HIS A 37 10.43 -1.96 16.67
CA HIS A 37 11.47 -1.19 17.35
C HIS A 37 12.11 -0.12 16.46
N SER A 38 12.41 -0.44 15.20
CA SER A 38 12.91 0.55 14.24
C SER A 38 12.88 0.04 12.80
N ALA A 39 12.80 0.98 11.86
CA ALA A 39 13.04 0.76 10.43
C ALA A 39 14.38 0.05 10.17
N THR A 40 15.43 0.41 10.91
CA THR A 40 16.76 -0.17 10.76
C THR A 40 16.77 -1.63 11.14
N LYS A 41 16.05 -2.02 12.21
CA LYS A 41 15.96 -3.42 12.62
C LYS A 41 15.23 -4.26 11.57
N ALA A 42 14.09 -3.79 11.05
CA ALA A 42 13.37 -4.45 9.96
C ALA A 42 14.24 -4.59 8.68
N ALA A 43 14.94 -3.52 8.28
CA ALA A 43 15.84 -3.51 7.13
C ALA A 43 16.98 -4.53 7.29
N ASN A 44 17.58 -4.63 8.47
CA ASN A 44 18.65 -5.59 8.69
C ASN A 44 18.16 -7.03 8.82
N PHE A 45 16.93 -7.27 9.31
CA PHE A 45 16.30 -8.60 9.19
C PHE A 45 16.14 -9.02 7.73
N TYR A 46 15.67 -8.11 6.87
CA TYR A 46 15.57 -8.38 5.44
C TYR A 46 16.94 -8.68 4.82
N LEU A 47 17.97 -7.89 5.17
CA LEU A 47 19.32 -8.11 4.67
C LEU A 47 19.87 -9.49 5.05
N GLN A 48 19.67 -9.93 6.29
CA GLN A 48 20.15 -11.23 6.75
C GLN A 48 19.45 -12.40 6.05
N ILE A 49 18.18 -12.26 5.68
CA ILE A 49 17.47 -13.26 4.87
C ILE A 49 18.06 -13.33 3.46
N LYS A 50 18.33 -12.18 2.83
CA LYS A 50 18.81 -12.11 1.44
C LYS A 50 20.30 -12.42 1.30
N LYS A 51 21.10 -12.09 2.31
CA LYS A 51 22.55 -12.30 2.35
C LYS A 51 22.96 -12.78 3.74
N PRO A 52 22.72 -14.07 4.06
CA PRO A 52 23.14 -14.64 5.33
C PRO A 52 24.65 -14.45 5.52
N ASN A 53 25.07 -14.14 6.74
CA ASN A 53 26.48 -13.91 7.14
C ASN A 53 27.12 -12.61 6.66
N THR A 54 26.35 -11.69 6.06
CA THR A 54 26.90 -10.37 5.75
C THR A 54 27.16 -9.58 7.02
N GLN A 55 28.30 -8.87 7.06
CA GLN A 55 28.60 -7.85 8.08
C GLN A 55 28.06 -6.47 7.68
N ALA A 56 27.53 -6.32 6.46
CA ALA A 56 26.93 -5.08 6.00
C ALA A 56 25.68 -4.75 6.81
N ARG A 57 25.36 -3.46 6.90
CA ARG A 57 24.15 -2.98 7.59
C ARG A 57 23.36 -2.07 6.66
N LEU A 58 22.04 -2.25 6.64
CA LEU A 58 21.14 -1.31 5.96
C LEU A 58 20.74 -0.19 6.92
N SER A 59 20.73 1.04 6.41
CA SER A 59 20.09 2.16 7.10
C SER A 59 18.58 2.06 6.88
N GLY A 60 17.82 1.91 7.98
CA GLY A 60 16.36 1.88 7.92
C GLY A 60 15.77 3.15 7.35
N VAL A 61 16.38 4.31 7.65
CA VAL A 61 15.98 5.58 7.02
C VAL A 61 16.19 5.50 5.52
N HIS A 62 17.34 5.08 4.99
CA HIS A 62 17.49 5.02 3.53
C HIS A 62 16.55 4.02 2.86
N VAL A 63 16.26 2.90 3.53
CA VAL A 63 15.31 1.90 3.04
C VAL A 63 13.89 2.45 3.03
N PHE A 64 13.42 3.07 4.12
CA PHE A 64 12.03 3.51 4.29
C PHE A 64 11.74 4.96 3.84
N CYS A 65 12.75 5.83 3.84
CA CYS A 65 12.61 7.30 3.72
C CYS A 65 12.70 7.78 2.26
N LEU A 66 13.30 7.00 1.35
CA LEU A 66 13.36 7.33 -0.09
C LEU A 66 11.99 7.35 -0.80
N ASN A 67 10.89 7.20 -0.08
CA ASN A 67 9.55 7.12 -0.67
C ASN A 67 8.51 7.98 0.07
N ILE A 68 8.92 8.85 1.01
CA ILE A 68 8.00 9.55 1.91
C ILE A 68 7.09 10.56 1.18
N GLU A 69 7.59 11.31 0.21
CA GLU A 69 6.78 12.30 -0.52
C GLU A 69 5.70 11.62 -1.37
N GLN A 70 6.06 10.54 -2.09
CA GLN A 70 5.11 9.71 -2.82
C GLN A 70 4.17 8.93 -1.89
N LEU A 71 4.64 8.46 -0.72
CA LEU A 71 3.78 7.80 0.27
C LEU A 71 2.75 8.76 0.87
N TYR A 72 3.10 10.02 1.15
CA TYR A 72 2.15 11.00 1.69
C TYR A 72 1.12 11.43 0.66
N GLU A 73 1.51 11.62 -0.61
CA GLU A 73 0.57 11.83 -1.71
C GLU A 73 -0.39 10.63 -1.86
N ASN A 74 0.15 9.42 -1.98
CA ASN A 74 -0.65 8.21 -2.14
C ASN A 74 -1.53 7.91 -0.92
N LYS A 75 -1.06 8.19 0.30
CA LYS A 75 -1.86 8.00 1.52
C LYS A 75 -3.03 8.98 1.59
N ARG A 76 -2.84 10.23 1.18
CA ARG A 76 -3.95 11.21 1.09
C ARG A 76 -4.99 10.77 0.07
N VAL A 77 -4.55 10.32 -1.11
CA VAL A 77 -5.40 9.78 -2.17
C VAL A 77 -6.16 8.54 -1.70
N TYR A 78 -5.48 7.61 -1.02
CA TYR A 78 -6.09 6.39 -0.47
C TYR A 78 -7.18 6.72 0.56
N VAL A 79 -6.87 7.59 1.54
CA VAL A 79 -7.83 8.00 2.58
C VAL A 79 -9.05 8.69 1.95
N PHE A 80 -8.84 9.54 0.95
CA PHE A 80 -9.92 10.19 0.22
C PHE A 80 -10.83 9.18 -0.49
N ASN A 81 -10.24 8.18 -1.16
CA ASN A 81 -10.99 7.13 -1.86
C ASN A 81 -11.85 6.30 -0.90
N GLU A 82 -11.30 5.89 0.25
CA GLU A 82 -12.04 5.16 1.29
C GLU A 82 -13.21 5.98 1.83
N GLN A 83 -12.98 7.27 2.10
CA GLN A 83 -14.05 8.16 2.58
C GLN A 83 -15.15 8.35 1.54
N LEU A 84 -14.81 8.44 0.25
CA LEU A 84 -15.79 8.49 -0.82
C LEU A 84 -16.59 7.20 -0.93
N ALA A 85 -15.95 6.03 -0.79
CA ALA A 85 -16.65 4.75 -0.81
C ALA A 85 -17.66 4.63 0.34
N VAL A 86 -17.27 5.02 1.55
CA VAL A 86 -18.18 5.07 2.72
C VAL A 86 -19.33 6.04 2.50
N ASN A 87 -19.04 7.24 1.99
CA ASN A 87 -20.07 8.25 1.71
C ASN A 87 -21.04 7.78 0.62
N PHE A 88 -20.55 7.11 -0.42
CA PHE A 88 -21.39 6.49 -1.43
C PHE A 88 -22.35 5.49 -0.79
N THR A 89 -21.85 4.53 -0.01
CA THR A 89 -22.68 3.50 0.64
C THR A 89 -23.75 4.13 1.53
N ASN A 90 -23.39 5.13 2.34
CA ASN A 90 -24.31 5.83 3.22
C ASN A 90 -25.37 6.64 2.46
N THR A 91 -25.00 7.21 1.31
CA THR A 91 -25.92 7.97 0.45
C THR A 91 -26.84 7.02 -0.30
N ALA A 92 -26.28 5.95 -0.85
CA ALA A 92 -27.01 4.94 -1.60
C ALA A 92 -28.12 4.31 -0.74
N ALA A 93 -27.81 3.97 0.52
CA ALA A 93 -28.78 3.44 1.48
C ALA A 93 -29.95 4.40 1.80
N LYS A 94 -29.81 5.71 1.52
CA LYS A 94 -30.87 6.71 1.74
C LYS A 94 -31.79 6.89 0.54
N TYR A 95 -31.28 6.67 -0.67
CA TYR A 95 -31.98 7.05 -1.90
C TYR A 95 -32.38 5.85 -2.78
N PHE A 96 -31.72 4.70 -2.63
CA PHE A 96 -32.04 3.48 -3.37
C PHE A 96 -32.80 2.49 -2.50
N HIS A 97 -33.64 1.68 -3.13
CA HIS A 97 -34.22 0.52 -2.46
C HIS A 97 -33.13 -0.54 -2.23
N SER A 98 -33.28 -1.40 -1.21
CA SER A 98 -32.31 -2.45 -0.92
C SER A 98 -32.11 -3.41 -2.11
N ASP A 99 -33.16 -3.61 -2.90
CA ASP A 99 -33.15 -4.53 -4.04
C ASP A 99 -32.38 -3.98 -5.25
N ASP A 100 -32.20 -2.65 -5.33
CA ASP A 100 -31.48 -2.00 -6.44
C ASP A 100 -29.97 -2.27 -6.39
N CYS A 101 -29.44 -2.69 -5.23
CA CYS A 101 -28.05 -3.09 -5.00
C CYS A 101 -27.00 -2.17 -5.67
N PRO A 102 -27.05 -0.84 -5.46
CA PRO A 102 -26.11 0.07 -6.11
C PRO A 102 -24.66 -0.23 -5.69
N THR A 103 -23.76 -0.32 -6.67
CA THR A 103 -22.34 -0.60 -6.44
C THR A 103 -21.46 0.54 -6.95
N LEU A 104 -20.52 0.98 -6.12
CA LEU A 104 -19.47 1.90 -6.56
C LEU A 104 -18.43 1.10 -7.33
N GLN A 105 -18.22 1.41 -8.61
CA GLN A 105 -17.32 0.65 -9.48
C GLN A 105 -15.91 1.27 -9.58
N LYS A 106 -15.85 2.59 -9.76
CA LYS A 106 -14.60 3.30 -10.03
C LYS A 106 -14.69 4.77 -9.66
N ILE A 107 -13.60 5.31 -9.13
CA ILE A 107 -13.39 6.73 -8.89
C ILE A 107 -12.23 7.19 -9.78
N CYS A 108 -12.42 8.28 -10.52
CA CYS A 108 -11.39 8.97 -11.29
C CYS A 108 -11.36 10.44 -10.90
N PHE A 109 -10.16 10.98 -10.65
CA PHE A 109 -9.99 12.40 -10.36
C PHE A 109 -8.55 12.85 -10.62
N THR A 110 -8.34 14.16 -10.66
CA THR A 110 -7.04 14.78 -10.92
C THR A 110 -6.66 15.69 -9.76
N VAL A 111 -5.41 15.61 -9.28
CA VAL A 111 -4.84 16.54 -8.29
C VAL A 111 -3.48 16.99 -8.79
N GLN A 112 -3.28 18.31 -8.94
CA GLN A 112 -2.00 18.87 -9.41
C GLN A 112 -1.51 18.21 -10.71
N ASP A 113 -2.40 18.11 -11.71
CA ASP A 113 -2.15 17.50 -13.02
C ASP A 113 -1.79 16.00 -12.99
N LYS A 114 -1.90 15.34 -11.83
CA LYS A 114 -1.75 13.89 -11.70
C LYS A 114 -3.13 13.23 -11.68
N ASN A 115 -3.30 12.21 -12.50
CA ASN A 115 -4.54 11.42 -12.55
C ASN A 115 -4.50 10.27 -11.55
N PHE A 116 -5.61 10.12 -10.81
CA PHE A 116 -5.80 9.06 -9.83
C PHE A 116 -7.03 8.24 -10.19
N GLN A 117 -6.91 6.93 -10.00
CA GLN A 117 -7.99 5.98 -10.19
C GLN A 117 -8.01 4.99 -9.04
N ALA A 118 -9.19 4.70 -8.52
CA ALA A 118 -9.45 3.56 -7.65
C ALA A 118 -10.65 2.77 -8.17
N SER A 119 -10.52 1.44 -8.20
CA SER A 119 -11.58 0.53 -8.62
C SER A 119 -12.12 -0.21 -7.39
N PHE A 120 -13.44 -0.29 -7.28
CA PHE A 120 -14.16 -0.90 -6.17
C PHE A 120 -15.10 -1.95 -6.78
N GLY A 121 -14.87 -3.22 -6.51
CA GLY A 121 -15.61 -4.32 -7.15
C GLY A 121 -14.72 -5.52 -7.42
N ASN A 122 -15.31 -6.72 -7.46
CA ASN A 122 -14.58 -7.94 -7.79
C ASN A 122 -13.95 -7.81 -9.17
N GLN A 123 -12.64 -8.06 -9.26
CA GLN A 123 -11.92 -8.31 -10.50
C GLN A 123 -12.39 -9.64 -11.10
N ASN A 124 -13.62 -9.71 -11.59
CA ASN A 124 -13.98 -10.79 -12.49
C ASN A 124 -13.39 -10.46 -13.85
N LYS A 125 -12.28 -11.16 -14.12
CA LYS A 125 -11.76 -11.48 -15.44
C LYS A 125 -12.89 -12.10 -16.27
N GLU A 126 -13.76 -11.29 -16.86
CA GLU A 126 -14.43 -11.72 -18.08
C GLU A 126 -13.52 -11.35 -19.24
N LYS A 127 -13.04 -12.43 -19.85
CA LYS A 127 -12.05 -12.50 -20.90
C LYS A 127 -12.47 -11.58 -22.05
N GLU A 128 -11.52 -10.77 -22.52
CA GLU A 128 -11.40 -10.56 -23.96
C GLU A 128 -11.37 -11.95 -24.60
N ASN A 129 -12.49 -12.34 -25.20
CA ASN A 129 -12.55 -13.39 -26.20
C ASN A 129 -13.64 -13.01 -27.19
N GLN A 130 -13.15 -12.46 -28.31
CA GLN A 130 -13.72 -12.39 -29.65
C GLN A 130 -14.87 -11.41 -29.90
#